data_AF-A0A3E3IWN3-F1
#
_entry.id   AF-A0A3E3IWN3-F1
#
_cell.length_a   1.000
_cell.length_b   1.000
_cell.length_c   1.000
_cell.angle_alpha   90.00
_cell.angle_beta   90.00
_cell.angle_gamma   90.00
#
_symmetry.space_group_name_H-M   'P 1'
#
loop_
_entity.id
_entity.type
_entity.pdbx_description
1 polymer ?
#
loop_
_entity_poly.entity_id
_entity_poly.type
_entity_poly.pdbx_seq_one_letter_code
_entity_poly.pdbx_strand_id
1 'polypeptide(L)'
;MKDKEDTNENMRDREKGMINLNFAGIRSREELYRYLQEKLNLPESRGENLDNIYAVLTEASGKIHIIVEGLSKSRRRLGSYLDGVLKTLRAAEAVTEDLTIEVRGQIDADKEWLDNPAVVEQSCAYSRPVMTAPDGKPVPHNSREGLLYRAEGMPYVRLRFPNAMNVQLQIGDIMYPFLETEKDVWTVDLPLEPGFYYVHLYVDNCLAISPFLSIGYGFSRPVNYIEVGPVPEFLQMHDVPHGDIRHEYYPSAVTGRTESCICYVPPGYEEGTLEYPVLYLQHGFGENERGWIWQGKVNHIMDNLLAEGKAVPMLIVMANGMVMEEDGDGEAVLRHSLFPEELVQDIIPFIEKKYRVKKDRDHRAMAGLSMGSMQTSMTVCRYSQLFGWEGLFSGFMHNFIGEDPDNSYLEIMKEKEFQEKQHLFFRAMGRQDEFWDFFTEDDAFCEENGIPCVRREYRGGHDWNVWRQCIYDFLPQLFREDAEK
;
A
#
# COMPACT_ATOMS: atom_id res chain seq x y z
N MET A 1 23.72 -34.69 -31.92
CA MET A 1 22.47 -34.56 -31.15
C MET A 1 22.67 -33.47 -30.12
N LYS A 2 22.55 -32.23 -30.59
CA LYS A 2 22.42 -30.96 -29.88
C LYS A 2 21.88 -30.01 -30.94
N ASP A 3 21.09 -29.03 -30.53
CA ASP A 3 20.29 -28.10 -31.34
C ASP A 3 18.82 -28.50 -31.44
N LYS A 4 18.05 -28.21 -30.38
CA LYS A 4 16.60 -27.99 -30.45
C LYS A 4 15.92 -27.31 -29.22
N GLU A 5 16.65 -26.62 -28.34
CA GLU A 5 16.02 -26.01 -27.15
C GLU A 5 15.95 -24.46 -27.12
N ASP A 6 16.62 -23.72 -28.02
CA ASP A 6 16.60 -22.23 -27.97
C ASP A 6 15.49 -21.54 -28.80
N THR A 7 14.59 -22.29 -29.43
CA THR A 7 13.54 -21.69 -30.30
C THR A 7 12.17 -21.52 -29.63
N ASN A 8 12.03 -21.81 -28.34
CA ASN A 8 10.71 -21.90 -27.69
C ASN A 8 10.35 -20.74 -26.73
N GLU A 9 11.24 -19.77 -26.53
CA GLU A 9 10.92 -18.52 -25.79
C GLU A 9 10.34 -17.45 -26.71
N ASN A 10 10.85 -17.31 -27.94
CA ASN A 10 10.35 -16.32 -28.91
C ASN A 10 8.95 -16.59 -29.48
N MET A 11 8.31 -17.73 -29.17
CA MET A 11 6.93 -18.02 -29.57
C MET A 11 5.88 -17.71 -28.50
N ARG A 12 6.25 -17.51 -27.22
CA ARG A 12 5.25 -17.22 -26.16
C ARG A 12 4.84 -15.76 -26.10
N ASP A 13 5.67 -14.84 -26.60
CA ASP A 13 5.36 -13.41 -26.67
C ASP A 13 4.49 -13.02 -27.88
N ARG A 14 4.13 -13.96 -28.76
CA ARG A 14 3.32 -13.68 -29.97
C ARG A 14 1.82 -13.83 -29.79
N GLU A 15 1.34 -14.27 -28.63
CA GLU A 15 -0.10 -14.35 -28.31
C GLU A 15 -0.60 -13.22 -27.38
N LYS A 16 0.27 -12.30 -26.96
CA LYS A 16 -0.11 -11.09 -26.23
C LYS A 16 0.72 -9.94 -26.80
N GLY A 17 0.09 -8.92 -27.38
CA GLY A 17 0.80 -7.82 -28.02
C GLY A 17 1.58 -6.93 -27.05
N MET A 18 2.65 -7.45 -26.44
CA MET A 18 3.54 -6.76 -25.53
C MET A 18 4.99 -6.95 -25.98
N ILE A 19 5.72 -5.85 -26.16
CA ILE A 19 7.12 -5.85 -26.63
C ILE A 19 7.98 -5.11 -25.60
N ASN A 20 8.95 -5.80 -25.03
CA ASN A 20 9.91 -5.20 -24.09
C ASN A 20 11.20 -4.80 -24.81
N LEU A 21 11.49 -3.49 -24.80
CA LEU A 21 12.71 -2.88 -25.33
C LEU A 21 13.60 -2.44 -24.17
N ASN A 22 14.57 -3.29 -23.82
CA ASN A 22 15.57 -2.99 -22.80
C ASN A 22 16.87 -2.54 -23.46
N PHE A 23 17.20 -1.26 -23.29
CA PHE A 23 18.39 -0.66 -23.88
C PHE A 23 19.61 -0.72 -22.96
N ALA A 24 19.53 -1.41 -21.81
CA ALA A 24 20.66 -1.54 -20.90
C ALA A 24 21.84 -2.24 -21.58
N GLY A 25 23.00 -1.59 -21.57
CA GLY A 25 24.25 -2.18 -22.07
C GLY A 25 24.55 -1.92 -23.55
N ILE A 26 23.62 -1.35 -24.32
CA ILE A 26 23.85 -0.91 -25.71
C ILE A 26 24.92 0.19 -25.75
N ARG A 27 25.88 0.05 -26.67
CA ARG A 27 27.11 0.87 -26.69
C ARG A 27 27.26 1.69 -27.96
N SER A 28 26.60 1.32 -29.04
CA SER A 28 26.69 1.98 -30.34
C SER A 28 25.33 2.12 -31.03
N ARG A 29 25.26 3.00 -32.04
CA ARG A 29 24.02 3.21 -32.82
C ARG A 29 23.68 1.96 -33.64
N GLU A 30 24.70 1.28 -34.13
CA GLU A 30 24.61 0.03 -34.89
C GLU A 30 24.06 -1.11 -34.01
N GLU A 31 24.50 -1.22 -32.76
CA GLU A 31 23.95 -2.17 -31.80
C GLU A 31 22.49 -1.86 -31.49
N LEU A 32 22.14 -0.59 -31.28
CA LEU A 32 20.75 -0.18 -31.04
C LEU A 32 19.86 -0.51 -32.24
N TYR A 33 20.31 -0.21 -33.45
CA TYR A 33 19.52 -0.50 -34.66
C TYR A 33 19.34 -2.00 -34.86
N ARG A 34 20.38 -2.83 -34.69
CA ARG A 34 20.24 -4.30 -34.79
C ARG A 34 19.28 -4.85 -33.74
N TYR A 35 19.36 -4.35 -32.51
CA TYR A 35 18.45 -4.73 -31.44
C TYR A 35 17.00 -4.41 -31.79
N LEU A 36 16.74 -3.20 -32.29
CA LEU A 36 15.41 -2.79 -32.74
C LEU A 36 14.95 -3.55 -34.00
N GLN A 37 15.87 -3.86 -34.91
CA GLN A 37 15.60 -4.65 -36.10
C GLN A 37 15.08 -6.04 -35.73
N GLU A 38 15.68 -6.68 -34.74
CA GLU A 38 15.24 -7.98 -34.22
C GLU A 38 13.89 -7.88 -33.49
N LYS A 39 13.74 -6.90 -32.59
CA LYS A 39 12.55 -6.78 -31.73
C LYS A 39 11.31 -6.26 -32.45
N LEU A 40 11.49 -5.40 -33.46
CA LEU A 40 10.40 -4.76 -34.22
C LEU A 40 10.32 -5.26 -35.66
N ASN A 41 11.14 -6.24 -36.07
CA ASN A 41 11.16 -6.81 -37.42
C ASN A 41 11.37 -5.76 -38.53
N LEU A 42 12.31 -4.83 -38.32
CA LEU A 42 12.58 -3.74 -39.26
C LEU A 42 13.31 -4.25 -40.53
N PRO A 43 13.12 -3.62 -41.71
CA PRO A 43 13.85 -4.00 -42.92
C PRO A 43 15.36 -3.74 -42.79
N GLU A 44 16.16 -4.50 -43.55
CA GLU A 44 17.61 -4.30 -43.61
C GLU A 44 17.93 -2.90 -44.13
N SER A 45 18.57 -2.08 -43.29
CA SER A 45 19.07 -0.76 -43.67
C SER A 45 20.37 -0.46 -42.92
N ARG A 46 21.19 0.44 -43.46
CA ARG A 46 22.44 0.87 -42.83
C ARG A 46 22.15 1.94 -41.78
N GLY A 47 21.76 1.53 -40.57
CA GLY A 47 21.97 2.25 -39.31
C GLY A 47 21.34 3.63 -39.09
N GLU A 48 20.60 4.18 -40.06
CA GLU A 48 20.06 5.55 -39.99
C GLU A 48 18.62 5.66 -40.53
N ASN A 49 17.72 4.76 -40.13
CA ASN A 49 16.33 4.84 -40.61
C ASN A 49 15.32 4.78 -39.46
N LEU A 50 15.22 5.90 -38.73
CA LEU A 50 14.09 6.14 -37.83
C LEU A 50 12.74 6.01 -38.58
N ASP A 51 12.72 6.33 -39.87
CA ASP A 51 11.57 6.16 -40.75
C ASP A 51 11.07 4.71 -40.83
N ASN A 52 11.96 3.71 -40.71
CA ASN A 52 11.55 2.31 -40.68
C ASN A 52 10.80 1.97 -39.39
N ILE A 53 11.26 2.50 -38.25
CA ILE A 53 10.60 2.30 -36.95
C ILE A 53 9.20 2.90 -37.00
N TYR A 54 9.07 4.12 -37.52
CA TYR A 54 7.80 4.79 -37.69
C TYR A 54 6.86 3.98 -38.60
N ALA A 55 7.29 3.64 -39.82
CA ALA A 55 6.48 2.93 -40.81
C ALA A 55 5.92 1.62 -40.25
N VAL A 56 6.78 0.79 -39.65
CA VAL A 56 6.37 -0.52 -39.09
C VAL A 56 5.35 -0.36 -37.98
N LEU A 57 5.53 0.62 -37.08
CA LEU A 57 4.60 0.84 -35.98
C LEU A 57 3.27 1.45 -36.43
N THR A 58 3.28 2.30 -37.46
CA THR A 58 2.05 2.91 -38.01
C THR A 58 1.24 1.96 -38.88
N GLU A 59 1.86 0.94 -39.47
CA GLU A 59 1.20 -0.07 -40.30
C GLU A 59 0.82 -1.33 -39.52
N ALA A 60 1.18 -1.41 -38.23
CA ALA A 60 0.89 -2.57 -37.40
C ALA A 60 -0.62 -2.72 -37.15
N SER A 61 -1.12 -3.96 -37.19
CA SER A 61 -2.50 -4.30 -36.87
C SER A 61 -2.58 -5.10 -35.56
N GLY A 62 -3.53 -4.74 -34.70
CA GLY A 62 -3.73 -5.34 -33.37
C GLY A 62 -3.12 -4.51 -32.23
N LYS A 63 -3.60 -4.76 -31.01
CA LYS A 63 -3.19 -4.04 -29.80
C LYS A 63 -1.74 -4.35 -29.43
N ILE A 64 -0.86 -3.36 -29.46
CA ILE A 64 0.57 -3.47 -29.14
C ILE A 64 0.92 -2.55 -27.97
N HIS A 65 1.57 -3.10 -26.95
CA HIS A 65 2.10 -2.39 -25.79
C HIS A 65 3.61 -2.50 -25.77
N ILE A 66 4.32 -1.41 -26.01
CA ILE A 66 5.79 -1.38 -25.98
C ILE A 66 6.27 -0.80 -24.66
N ILE A 67 7.04 -1.57 -23.90
CA ILE A 67 7.70 -1.11 -22.68
C ILE A 67 9.15 -0.80 -23.00
N VAL A 68 9.58 0.43 -22.76
CA VAL A 68 10.97 0.88 -22.99
C VAL A 68 11.67 1.10 -21.65
N GLU A 69 12.82 0.44 -21.44
CA GLU A 69 13.60 0.50 -20.21
C GLU A 69 15.12 0.52 -20.48
N GLY A 70 15.94 0.66 -19.43
CA GLY A 70 17.41 0.59 -19.54
C GLY A 70 18.06 1.82 -20.22
N LEU A 71 17.41 2.98 -20.13
CA LEU A 71 17.80 4.18 -20.88
C LEU A 71 19.05 4.90 -20.36
N SER A 72 19.35 4.88 -19.06
CA SER A 72 20.35 5.77 -18.44
C SER A 72 21.75 5.70 -19.09
N LYS A 73 22.38 4.53 -19.05
CA LYS A 73 23.74 4.31 -19.56
C LYS A 73 23.82 4.48 -21.08
N SER A 74 22.77 4.09 -21.79
CA SER A 74 22.70 4.16 -23.25
C SER A 74 22.43 5.58 -23.73
N ARG A 75 21.66 6.39 -23.00
CA ARG A 75 21.43 7.81 -23.27
C ARG A 75 22.71 8.62 -23.17
N ARG A 76 23.54 8.36 -22.15
CA ARG A 76 24.88 8.98 -22.01
C ARG A 76 25.83 8.67 -23.17
N ARG A 77 25.67 7.51 -23.83
CA ARG A 77 26.56 7.07 -24.93
C ARG A 77 26.03 7.46 -26.32
N LEU A 78 24.73 7.31 -26.52
CA LEU A 78 24.08 7.46 -27.82
C LEU A 78 23.52 8.87 -28.03
N GLY A 79 23.33 9.62 -26.94
CA GLY A 79 22.88 11.02 -26.95
C GLY A 79 21.60 11.21 -27.75
N SER A 80 21.61 12.23 -28.62
CA SER A 80 20.47 12.63 -29.45
C SER A 80 19.92 11.52 -30.35
N TYR A 81 20.68 10.47 -30.66
CA TYR A 81 20.18 9.36 -31.47
C TYR A 81 19.14 8.53 -30.71
N LEU A 82 19.39 8.24 -29.43
CA LEU A 82 18.41 7.53 -28.60
C LEU A 82 17.17 8.38 -28.35
N ASP A 83 17.35 9.69 -28.16
CA ASP A 83 16.22 10.63 -28.08
C ASP A 83 15.42 10.65 -29.39
N GLY A 84 16.09 10.55 -30.54
CA GLY A 84 15.47 10.38 -31.86
C GLY A 84 14.58 9.13 -31.93
N VAL A 85 15.10 7.97 -31.47
CA VAL A 85 14.33 6.72 -31.39
C VAL A 85 13.10 6.87 -30.50
N LEU A 86 13.25 7.42 -29.29
CA LEU A 86 12.13 7.64 -28.36
C LEU A 86 11.07 8.59 -28.96
N LYS A 87 11.52 9.65 -29.63
CA LYS A 87 10.63 10.59 -30.33
C LYS A 87 9.87 9.90 -31.45
N THR A 88 10.53 9.04 -32.22
CA THR A 88 9.89 8.25 -33.28
C THR A 88 8.86 7.27 -32.74
N LEU A 89 9.16 6.59 -31.63
CA LEU A 89 8.21 5.74 -30.92
C LEU A 89 6.96 6.54 -30.53
N ARG A 90 7.13 7.66 -29.82
CA ARG A 90 6.00 8.53 -29.41
C ARG A 90 5.22 9.10 -30.59
N ALA A 91 5.90 9.42 -31.70
CA ALA A 91 5.24 9.89 -32.90
C ALA A 91 4.34 8.80 -33.53
N ALA A 92 4.74 7.54 -33.49
CA ALA A 92 3.92 6.42 -33.96
C ALA A 92 2.72 6.17 -33.04
N GLU A 93 2.92 6.18 -31.72
CA GLU A 93 1.82 6.07 -30.73
C GLU A 93 0.74 7.14 -30.95
N ALA A 94 1.14 8.37 -31.29
CA ALA A 94 0.19 9.48 -31.51
C ALA A 94 -0.76 9.28 -32.71
N VAL A 95 -0.44 8.37 -33.65
CA VAL A 95 -1.22 8.16 -34.88
C VAL A 95 -1.78 6.75 -35.03
N THR A 96 -1.49 5.86 -34.07
CA THR A 96 -1.91 4.45 -34.10
C THR A 96 -2.74 4.14 -32.87
N GLU A 97 -4.07 4.00 -33.05
CA GLU A 97 -5.06 3.87 -31.97
C GLU A 97 -4.81 2.68 -31.02
N ASP A 98 -4.23 1.61 -31.54
CA ASP A 98 -3.97 0.36 -30.82
C ASP A 98 -2.52 0.22 -30.31
N LEU A 99 -1.70 1.28 -30.38
CA LEU A 99 -0.31 1.28 -29.92
C LEU A 99 -0.16 2.08 -28.62
N THR A 100 0.33 1.43 -27.56
CA THR A 100 0.69 2.09 -26.29
C THR A 100 2.18 1.98 -26.07
N ILE A 101 2.83 3.07 -25.67
CA ILE A 101 4.27 3.12 -25.40
C ILE A 101 4.51 3.58 -23.96
N GLU A 102 4.95 2.65 -23.14
CA GLU A 102 5.32 2.87 -21.75
C GLU A 102 6.83 3.06 -21.67
N VAL A 103 7.29 4.31 -21.64
CA VAL A 103 8.69 4.59 -21.34
C VAL A 103 8.87 4.57 -19.83
N ARG A 104 9.41 3.46 -19.31
CA ARG A 104 9.87 3.38 -17.93
C ARG A 104 11.17 4.16 -17.83
N GLY A 105 11.02 5.44 -17.46
CA GLY A 105 12.15 6.26 -17.09
C GLY A 105 12.93 5.54 -16.01
N GLN A 106 14.18 5.17 -16.32
CA GLN A 106 15.14 4.90 -15.27
C GLN A 106 15.41 6.27 -14.64
N ILE A 107 14.76 6.52 -13.51
CA ILE A 107 14.90 7.73 -12.68
C ILE A 107 16.39 8.10 -12.65
N ASP A 108 16.73 9.34 -13.02
CA ASP A 108 18.12 9.80 -13.02
C ASP A 108 18.62 9.72 -11.58
N ALA A 109 19.33 8.64 -11.29
CA ALA A 109 19.68 8.17 -9.94
C ALA A 109 20.56 9.14 -9.14
N ASP A 110 20.99 10.24 -9.73
CA ASP A 110 22.07 11.01 -9.15
C ASP A 110 21.57 11.90 -7.99
N LYS A 111 20.29 12.31 -7.88
CA LYS A 111 19.79 13.09 -6.71
C LYS A 111 18.28 13.04 -6.34
N GLU A 112 17.34 12.54 -7.15
CA GLU A 112 15.90 12.70 -6.83
C GLU A 112 15.40 11.84 -5.65
N TRP A 113 16.07 10.74 -5.30
CA TRP A 113 15.69 9.95 -4.12
C TRP A 113 16.11 10.62 -2.79
N LEU A 114 16.93 11.69 -2.82
CA LEU A 114 17.29 12.48 -1.63
C LEU A 114 16.11 13.27 -1.06
N ASP A 115 15.15 13.64 -1.91
CA ASP A 115 13.92 14.37 -1.55
C ASP A 115 12.75 13.42 -1.26
N ASN A 116 13.02 12.11 -1.17
CA ASN A 116 12.02 11.08 -1.01
C ASN A 116 11.44 11.06 0.41
N PRO A 117 10.12 11.18 0.57
CA PRO A 117 9.46 11.15 1.87
C PRO A 117 9.74 9.91 2.73
N ALA A 118 10.09 8.78 2.11
CA ALA A 118 10.57 7.57 2.81
C ALA A 118 11.80 7.83 3.72
N VAL A 119 12.59 8.86 3.40
CA VAL A 119 13.82 9.27 4.09
C VAL A 119 13.52 10.26 5.22
N VAL A 120 12.46 11.08 5.09
CA VAL A 120 12.16 12.18 6.03
C VAL A 120 10.95 11.93 6.94
N GLU A 121 10.05 11.01 6.57
CA GLU A 121 8.78 10.73 7.26
C GLU A 121 8.72 9.39 8.00
N GLN A 122 9.88 8.81 8.36
CA GLN A 122 9.89 7.61 9.19
C GLN A 122 9.42 7.95 10.61
N SER A 123 8.18 7.55 10.91
CA SER A 123 7.55 7.75 12.21
C SER A 123 8.37 7.08 13.32
N CYS A 124 8.69 7.85 14.37
CA CYS A 124 9.22 7.37 15.64
C CYS A 124 10.66 6.79 15.67
N ALA A 125 11.48 6.94 14.62
CA ALA A 125 12.91 6.63 14.71
C ALA A 125 13.72 7.76 15.39
N TYR A 126 14.64 7.44 16.30
CA TYR A 126 15.51 8.42 16.97
C TYR A 126 16.44 9.17 16.00
N SER A 127 16.76 8.57 14.85
CA SER A 127 17.55 9.18 13.79
C SER A 127 16.86 9.05 12.45
N ARG A 128 16.88 10.15 11.68
CA ARG A 128 16.39 10.16 10.29
C ARG A 128 17.32 9.34 9.39
N PRO A 129 16.80 8.56 8.43
CA PRO A 129 17.55 7.97 7.32
C PRO A 129 18.43 9.00 6.60
N VAL A 130 19.69 8.64 6.33
CA VAL A 130 20.70 9.57 5.77
C VAL A 130 21.56 8.87 4.74
N MET A 131 22.15 9.67 3.86
CA MET A 131 23.01 9.21 2.79
C MET A 131 24.50 9.28 3.09
N THR A 132 25.18 8.21 2.72
CA THR A 132 26.63 8.07 2.81
C THR A 132 27.25 8.17 1.42
N ALA A 133 28.36 8.91 1.28
CA ALA A 133 29.03 9.13 0.00
C ALA A 133 29.66 7.85 -0.59
N PRO A 134 29.90 7.78 -1.92
CA PRO A 134 30.42 6.58 -2.59
C PRO A 134 31.87 6.21 -2.23
N ASP A 135 32.63 7.10 -1.60
CA ASP A 135 34.08 6.96 -1.46
C ASP A 135 34.54 6.11 -0.27
N GLY A 136 33.61 5.46 0.44
CA GLY A 136 33.92 4.48 1.48
C GLY A 136 34.77 5.03 2.63
N LYS A 137 34.83 6.35 2.81
CA LYS A 137 35.55 6.95 3.93
C LYS A 137 34.68 6.97 5.19
N PRO A 138 35.25 6.67 6.36
CA PRO A 138 34.51 6.69 7.62
C PRO A 138 33.98 8.09 7.88
N VAL A 139 32.67 8.20 8.12
CA VAL A 139 32.06 9.42 8.66
C VAL A 139 32.50 9.53 10.14
N PRO A 140 33.19 10.61 10.55
CA PRO A 140 33.79 10.69 11.89
C PRO A 140 32.75 10.65 13.01
N HIS A 141 33.09 9.92 14.08
CA HIS A 141 32.46 9.79 15.41
C HIS A 141 31.15 10.56 15.63
N ASN A 142 30.04 9.99 15.12
CA ASN A 142 28.61 10.09 15.49
C ASN A 142 27.75 9.48 14.36
N SER A 143 28.24 8.37 13.80
CA SER A 143 27.82 7.75 12.54
C SER A 143 26.43 7.11 12.65
N ARG A 144 25.48 7.64 11.87
CA ARG A 144 24.04 7.36 11.90
C ARG A 144 23.69 5.87 11.80
N GLU A 145 22.72 5.46 12.60
CA GLU A 145 22.08 4.14 12.63
C GLU A 145 20.67 4.25 12.01
N GLY A 146 20.16 3.16 11.44
CA GLY A 146 18.81 3.07 10.88
C GLY A 146 18.77 2.49 9.46
N LEU A 147 17.69 2.78 8.74
CA LEU A 147 17.57 2.50 7.29
C LEU A 147 18.33 3.58 6.51
N LEU A 148 19.19 3.17 5.58
CA LEU A 148 19.95 4.05 4.69
C LEU A 148 19.87 3.51 3.26
N TYR A 149 20.38 4.27 2.29
CA TYR A 149 20.46 3.85 0.89
C TYR A 149 21.90 3.92 0.40
N ARG A 150 22.29 2.94 -0.43
CA ARG A 150 23.54 2.99 -1.20
C ARG A 150 23.41 4.03 -2.32
N ALA A 151 24.53 4.42 -2.93
CA ALA A 151 24.54 5.44 -3.98
C ALA A 151 23.71 5.03 -5.21
N GLU A 152 23.61 3.72 -5.46
CA GLU A 152 22.81 3.10 -6.51
C GLU A 152 21.32 2.95 -6.16
N GLY A 153 20.90 3.35 -4.95
CA GLY A 153 19.51 3.28 -4.49
C GLY A 153 19.11 1.98 -3.77
N MET A 154 20.03 1.04 -3.56
CA MET A 154 19.78 -0.18 -2.76
C MET A 154 19.59 0.19 -1.28
N PRO A 155 18.45 -0.14 -0.63
CA PRO A 155 18.29 0.11 0.79
C PRO A 155 19.14 -0.86 1.61
N TYR A 156 19.67 -0.38 2.73
CA TYR A 156 20.41 -1.20 3.68
C TYR A 156 20.19 -0.68 5.10
N VAL A 157 20.28 -1.56 6.09
CA VAL A 157 20.19 -1.18 7.50
C VAL A 157 21.59 -1.18 8.11
N ARG A 158 21.93 -0.15 8.89
CA ARG A 158 23.16 -0.06 9.68
C ARG A 158 22.81 0.15 11.14
N LEU A 159 23.28 -0.72 12.02
CA LEU A 159 23.02 -0.65 13.47
C LEU A 159 24.31 -0.98 14.23
N ARG A 160 24.44 -0.44 15.45
CA ARG A 160 25.58 -0.69 16.32
C ARG A 160 25.15 -1.54 17.52
N PHE A 161 25.71 -2.75 17.61
CA PHE A 161 25.48 -3.68 18.71
C PHE A 161 26.83 -4.13 19.30
N PRO A 162 27.29 -3.45 20.37
CA PRO A 162 28.56 -3.78 21.00
C PRO A 162 28.60 -5.18 21.57
N ASN A 163 29.65 -5.94 21.22
CA ASN A 163 29.85 -7.33 21.65
C ASN A 163 28.79 -8.33 21.18
N ALA A 164 27.89 -7.95 20.26
CA ALA A 164 27.00 -8.93 19.63
C ALA A 164 27.84 -9.95 18.85
N MET A 165 27.38 -11.19 18.81
CA MET A 165 27.97 -12.27 18.03
C MET A 165 27.21 -12.50 16.72
N ASN A 166 25.91 -12.20 16.72
CA ASN A 166 25.02 -12.39 15.58
C ASN A 166 23.96 -11.28 15.56
N VAL A 167 23.74 -10.68 14.40
CA VAL A 167 22.61 -9.77 14.16
C VAL A 167 21.90 -10.19 12.88
N GLN A 168 20.57 -10.28 12.92
CA GLN A 168 19.72 -10.73 11.81
C GLN A 168 18.46 -9.87 11.73
N LEU A 169 17.99 -9.60 10.50
CA LEU A 169 16.68 -9.00 10.24
C LEU A 169 15.78 -10.04 9.59
N GLN A 170 14.58 -10.24 10.10
CA GLN A 170 13.56 -11.05 9.44
C GLN A 170 12.52 -10.16 8.77
N ILE A 171 12.15 -10.49 7.54
CA ILE A 171 11.03 -9.89 6.81
C ILE A 171 10.21 -11.01 6.19
N GLY A 172 8.94 -11.15 6.61
CA GLY A 172 8.15 -12.34 6.32
C GLY A 172 8.89 -13.60 6.76
N ASP A 173 9.04 -14.57 5.86
CA ASP A 173 9.76 -15.82 6.12
C ASP A 173 11.27 -15.75 5.81
N ILE A 174 11.76 -14.59 5.35
CA ILE A 174 13.15 -14.45 4.91
C ILE A 174 14.01 -13.84 6.03
N MET A 175 15.12 -14.54 6.33
CA MET A 175 16.15 -14.08 7.26
C MET A 175 17.32 -13.43 6.52
N TYR A 176 17.62 -12.19 6.86
CA TYR A 176 18.73 -11.40 6.33
C TYR A 176 19.83 -11.26 7.40
N PRO A 177 20.95 -11.99 7.29
CA PRO A 177 22.05 -11.86 8.25
C PRO A 177 22.82 -10.55 8.02
N PHE A 178 23.11 -9.83 9.09
CA PHE A 178 24.00 -8.68 9.02
C PHE A 178 25.46 -9.12 8.94
N LEU A 179 26.26 -8.29 8.28
CA LEU A 179 27.71 -8.36 8.27
C LEU A 179 28.27 -7.29 9.20
N GLU A 180 29.18 -7.68 10.10
CA GLU A 180 29.97 -6.72 10.86
C GLU A 180 30.98 -6.05 9.91
N THR A 181 30.74 -4.78 9.57
CA THR A 181 31.55 -4.03 8.60
C THR A 181 32.60 -3.15 9.26
N GLU A 182 32.35 -2.73 10.50
CA GLU A 182 33.28 -2.08 11.40
C GLU A 182 33.06 -2.68 12.79
N LYS A 183 34.03 -2.54 13.71
CA LYS A 183 33.88 -3.08 15.07
C LYS A 183 32.56 -2.63 15.70
N ASP A 184 31.75 -3.59 16.14
CA ASP A 184 30.41 -3.42 16.73
C ASP A 184 29.33 -2.86 15.78
N VAL A 185 29.64 -2.65 14.49
CA VAL A 185 28.74 -2.05 13.49
C VAL A 185 28.33 -3.10 12.47
N TRP A 186 27.02 -3.33 12.43
CA TRP A 186 26.38 -4.36 11.64
C TRP A 186 25.63 -3.72 10.49
N THR A 187 25.79 -4.25 9.27
CA THR A 187 25.03 -3.80 8.10
C THR A 187 24.39 -4.95 7.33
N VAL A 188 23.22 -4.73 6.76
CA VAL A 188 22.56 -5.68 5.86
C VAL A 188 21.94 -4.96 4.67
N ASP A 189 22.25 -5.40 3.45
CA ASP A 189 21.62 -4.91 2.24
C ASP A 189 20.28 -5.62 2.04
N LEU A 190 19.25 -4.86 1.62
CA LEU A 190 17.87 -5.32 1.52
C LEU A 190 17.41 -5.16 0.07
N PRO A 191 17.45 -6.22 -0.77
CA PRO A 191 16.95 -6.16 -2.15
C PRO A 191 15.43 -6.18 -2.19
N LEU A 192 14.81 -5.14 -1.61
CA LEU A 192 13.38 -4.97 -1.48
C LEU A 192 12.87 -3.97 -2.51
N GLU A 193 11.64 -4.19 -2.96
CA GLU A 193 10.90 -3.21 -3.73
C GLU A 193 10.43 -2.05 -2.84
N PRO A 194 9.99 -0.92 -3.42
CA PRO A 194 9.39 0.15 -2.65
C PRO A 194 8.13 -0.31 -1.92
N GLY A 195 8.00 0.08 -0.65
CA GLY A 195 6.86 -0.28 0.18
C GLY A 195 7.17 -0.34 1.67
N PHE A 196 6.13 -0.72 2.42
CA PHE A 196 6.15 -0.99 3.84
C PHE A 196 6.54 -2.44 4.12
N TYR A 197 7.40 -2.64 5.12
CA TYR A 197 7.78 -3.96 5.60
C TYR A 197 7.86 -3.97 7.12
N TYR A 198 7.12 -4.86 7.78
CA TYR A 198 7.42 -5.23 9.16
C TYR A 198 8.77 -5.94 9.22
N VAL A 199 9.55 -5.65 10.26
CA VAL A 199 10.87 -6.26 10.45
C VAL A 199 11.06 -6.75 11.87
N HIS A 200 11.55 -7.98 12.03
CA HIS A 200 11.95 -8.51 13.34
C HIS A 200 13.47 -8.56 13.42
N LEU A 201 14.05 -7.77 14.33
CA LEU A 201 15.49 -7.73 14.55
C LEU A 201 15.86 -8.75 15.63
N TYR A 202 16.83 -9.60 15.33
CA TYR A 202 17.40 -10.55 16.29
C TYR A 202 18.85 -10.19 16.57
N VAL A 203 19.20 -10.02 17.85
CA VAL A 203 20.57 -9.83 18.33
C VAL A 203 20.90 -11.00 19.24
N ASP A 204 21.90 -11.79 18.87
CA ASP A 204 22.27 -13.05 19.53
C ASP A 204 21.08 -14.02 19.70
N ASN A 205 20.23 -14.07 18.67
CA ASN A 205 18.97 -14.83 18.62
C ASN A 205 17.87 -14.33 19.59
N CYS A 206 18.06 -13.21 20.27
CA CYS A 206 17.01 -12.55 21.03
C CYS A 206 16.29 -11.52 20.16
N LEU A 207 14.96 -11.59 20.11
CA LEU A 207 14.15 -10.55 19.48
C LEU A 207 14.41 -9.22 20.18
N ALA A 208 14.76 -8.21 19.40
CA ALA A 208 15.10 -6.87 19.85
C ALA A 208 14.27 -5.83 19.09
N ILE A 209 14.11 -4.67 19.71
CA ILE A 209 13.58 -3.47 19.06
C ILE A 209 14.70 -2.45 18.97
N SER A 210 14.96 -1.95 17.77
CA SER A 210 15.90 -0.86 17.55
C SER A 210 15.17 0.48 17.62
N PRO A 211 15.63 1.44 18.44
CA PRO A 211 15.14 2.82 18.42
C PRO A 211 15.52 3.58 17.15
N PHE A 212 16.42 3.03 16.33
CA PHE A 212 16.90 3.66 15.10
C PHE A 212 16.12 3.23 13.85
N LEU A 213 15.13 2.36 14.01
CA LEU A 213 14.14 2.02 12.98
C LEU A 213 12.77 2.51 13.46
N SER A 214 11.83 2.72 12.53
CA SER A 214 10.46 3.08 12.89
C SER A 214 9.86 2.03 13.83
N ILE A 215 9.09 2.49 14.82
CA ILE A 215 8.41 1.61 15.78
C ILE A 215 6.91 1.81 15.62
N GLY A 216 6.23 0.73 15.27
CA GLY A 216 4.78 0.64 15.21
C GLY A 216 4.26 -0.41 16.21
N TYR A 217 3.03 -0.83 15.98
CA TYR A 217 2.39 -1.91 16.72
C TYR A 217 1.77 -2.92 15.74
N GLY A 218 2.11 -4.18 15.90
CA GLY A 218 1.71 -5.29 15.03
C GLY A 218 2.12 -6.61 15.68
N PHE A 219 1.56 -7.75 15.27
CA PHE A 219 1.80 -9.04 15.93
C PHE A 219 1.54 -9.01 17.45
N SER A 220 0.58 -8.19 17.89
CA SER A 220 0.20 -7.96 19.29
C SER A 220 1.34 -7.43 20.17
N ARG A 221 2.29 -6.67 19.59
CA ARG A 221 3.43 -6.09 20.30
C ARG A 221 3.98 -4.84 19.59
N PRO A 222 4.80 -4.02 20.28
CA PRO A 222 5.66 -3.07 19.59
C PRO A 222 6.58 -3.81 18.61
N VAL A 223 6.70 -3.30 17.39
CA VAL A 223 7.47 -3.94 16.33
C VAL A 223 8.17 -2.89 15.48
N ASN A 224 9.37 -3.20 15.00
CA ASN A 224 10.01 -2.33 14.02
C ASN A 224 9.35 -2.52 12.64
N TYR A 225 9.35 -1.46 11.85
CA TYR A 225 9.06 -1.54 10.43
C TYR A 225 10.01 -0.62 9.67
N ILE A 226 10.12 -0.85 8.37
CA ILE A 226 10.85 0.00 7.45
C ILE A 226 9.94 0.42 6.30
N GLU A 227 10.21 1.61 5.77
CA GLU A 227 9.55 2.12 4.58
C GLU A 227 10.61 2.35 3.50
N VAL A 228 10.58 1.49 2.49
CA VAL A 228 11.49 1.50 1.36
C VAL A 228 10.89 2.39 0.28
N GLY A 229 11.68 3.36 -0.19
CA GLY A 229 11.24 4.34 -1.18
C GLY A 229 11.45 3.90 -2.63
N PRO A 230 10.87 4.63 -3.60
CA PRO A 230 10.02 5.82 -3.42
C PRO A 230 8.66 5.53 -2.79
N VAL A 231 8.30 6.36 -1.80
CA VAL A 231 6.94 6.36 -1.24
C VAL A 231 5.98 6.92 -2.29
N PRO A 232 4.87 6.24 -2.60
CA PRO A 232 3.84 6.75 -3.50
C PRO A 232 3.35 8.15 -3.13
N GLU A 233 3.10 9.00 -4.12
CA GLU A 233 2.71 10.41 -3.94
C GLU A 233 1.52 10.61 -3.00
N PHE A 234 0.52 9.74 -3.06
CA PHE A 234 -0.69 9.83 -2.23
C PHE A 234 -0.45 9.60 -0.73
N LEU A 235 0.71 9.03 -0.35
CA LEU A 235 1.11 8.76 1.04
C LEU A 235 2.02 9.85 1.61
N GLN A 236 2.54 10.75 0.76
CA GLN A 236 3.48 11.78 1.15
C GLN A 236 2.76 12.92 1.89
N MET A 237 3.45 13.55 2.83
CA MET A 237 3.00 14.78 3.46
C MET A 237 3.29 15.96 2.54
N HIS A 238 2.24 16.52 1.94
CA HIS A 238 2.34 17.73 1.12
C HIS A 238 2.16 19.00 1.94
N ASP A 239 2.56 20.15 1.38
CA ASP A 239 2.30 21.48 1.96
C ASP A 239 0.83 21.87 1.74
N VAL A 240 -0.06 21.26 2.52
CA VAL A 240 -1.52 21.43 2.47
C VAL A 240 -2.08 21.63 3.88
N PRO A 241 -3.31 22.14 4.04
CA PRO A 241 -3.95 22.16 5.35
C PRO A 241 -4.04 20.75 5.95
N HIS A 242 -3.58 20.60 7.19
CA HIS A 242 -3.53 19.31 7.89
C HIS A 242 -4.63 19.18 8.95
N GLY A 243 -5.23 18.00 9.02
CA GLY A 243 -6.18 17.65 10.07
C GLY A 243 -5.51 17.33 11.41
N ASP A 244 -6.28 17.43 12.50
CA ASP A 244 -5.80 17.05 13.83
C ASP A 244 -5.91 15.54 14.05
N ILE A 245 -4.89 14.97 14.70
CA ILE A 245 -4.94 13.62 15.26
C ILE A 245 -5.17 13.71 16.76
N ARG A 246 -6.36 13.33 17.21
CA ARG A 246 -6.77 13.42 18.61
C ARG A 246 -6.81 12.04 19.24
N HIS A 247 -6.11 11.89 20.36
CA HIS A 247 -6.18 10.68 21.18
C HIS A 247 -7.25 10.88 22.25
N GLU A 248 -8.27 10.03 22.20
CA GLU A 248 -9.46 10.12 23.01
C GLU A 248 -9.61 8.94 23.94
N TYR A 249 -10.26 9.20 25.09
CA TYR A 249 -10.55 8.20 26.12
C TYR A 249 -12.03 8.23 26.45
N TYR A 250 -12.65 7.06 26.52
CA TYR A 250 -14.07 6.92 26.83
C TYR A 250 -14.30 5.72 27.76
N PRO A 251 -15.28 5.80 28.69
CA PRO A 251 -15.72 4.63 29.42
C PRO A 251 -16.52 3.72 28.50
N SER A 252 -16.17 2.44 28.43
CA SER A 252 -16.93 1.41 27.73
C SER A 252 -17.75 0.59 28.72
N ALA A 253 -19.07 0.53 28.51
CA ALA A 253 -19.95 -0.38 29.23
C ALA A 253 -19.75 -1.84 28.78
N VAL A 254 -19.39 -2.04 27.51
CA VAL A 254 -19.15 -3.38 26.93
C VAL A 254 -17.89 -4.02 27.51
N THR A 255 -16.77 -3.29 27.58
CA THR A 255 -15.53 -3.85 28.16
C THR A 255 -15.42 -3.67 29.67
N GLY A 256 -16.24 -2.79 30.25
CA GLY A 256 -16.17 -2.42 31.67
C GLY A 256 -14.94 -1.58 32.04
N ARG A 257 -14.19 -1.07 31.06
CA ARG A 257 -12.94 -0.31 31.25
C ARG A 257 -13.01 1.06 30.57
N THR A 258 -12.03 1.91 30.87
CA THR A 258 -11.77 3.09 30.02
C THR A 258 -10.92 2.64 28.85
N GLU A 259 -11.46 2.77 27.65
CA GLU A 259 -10.81 2.43 26.39
C GLU A 259 -10.38 3.73 25.67
N SER A 260 -9.66 3.59 24.57
CA SER A 260 -9.16 4.72 23.78
C SER A 260 -9.37 4.55 22.28
N CYS A 261 -9.54 5.67 21.60
CA CYS A 261 -9.56 5.73 20.14
C CYS A 261 -8.75 6.92 19.62
N ILE A 262 -8.34 6.84 18.35
CA ILE A 262 -7.74 7.94 17.61
C ILE A 262 -8.79 8.52 16.67
N CYS A 263 -8.90 9.84 16.65
CA CYS A 263 -9.77 10.57 15.75
C CYS A 263 -8.94 11.47 14.83
N TYR A 264 -9.06 11.30 13.52
CA TYR A 264 -8.69 12.32 12.55
C TYR A 264 -9.85 13.33 12.45
N VAL A 265 -9.53 14.61 12.58
CA VAL A 265 -10.47 15.72 12.48
C VAL A 265 -10.01 16.63 11.34
N PRO A 266 -10.85 16.92 10.34
CA PRO A 266 -10.42 17.57 9.11
C PRO A 266 -9.95 19.02 9.35
N PRO A 267 -9.08 19.56 8.47
CA PRO A 267 -8.66 20.96 8.54
C PRO A 267 -9.84 21.93 8.59
N GLY A 268 -9.70 23.02 9.34
CA GLY A 268 -10.74 24.04 9.46
C GLY A 268 -11.89 23.69 10.43
N TYR A 269 -11.80 22.54 11.12
CA TYR A 269 -12.84 22.11 12.05
C TYR A 269 -13.10 23.16 13.14
N GLU A 270 -12.07 23.69 13.81
CA GLU A 270 -12.23 24.59 14.95
C GLU A 270 -12.78 25.98 14.57
N GLU A 271 -12.51 26.47 13.37
CA GLU A 271 -13.08 27.74 12.89
C GLU A 271 -14.51 27.58 12.34
N GLY A 272 -14.91 26.36 12.00
CA GLY A 272 -16.17 26.06 11.33
C GLY A 272 -17.33 25.71 12.27
N THR A 273 -18.54 25.79 11.73
CA THR A 273 -19.78 25.35 12.40
C THR A 273 -20.44 24.16 11.71
N LEU A 274 -19.78 23.58 10.69
CA LEU A 274 -20.32 22.46 9.94
C LEU A 274 -20.33 21.18 10.79
N GLU A 275 -21.30 20.32 10.53
CA GLU A 275 -21.33 18.95 11.01
C GLU A 275 -20.78 18.02 9.92
N TYR A 276 -19.95 17.06 10.34
CA TYR A 276 -19.21 16.19 9.44
C TYR A 276 -19.77 14.77 9.43
N PRO A 277 -19.77 14.06 8.29
CA PRO A 277 -19.96 12.61 8.30
C PRO A 277 -18.79 11.91 9.01
N VAL A 278 -18.99 10.64 9.39
CA VAL A 278 -18.01 9.85 10.16
C VAL A 278 -17.71 8.52 9.49
N LEU A 279 -16.43 8.25 9.27
CA LEU A 279 -15.91 6.92 8.93
C LEU A 279 -15.34 6.25 10.19
N TYR A 280 -15.86 5.09 10.55
CA TYR A 280 -15.25 4.20 11.54
C TYR A 280 -14.31 3.23 10.83
N LEU A 281 -13.00 3.32 11.10
CA LEU A 281 -11.96 2.64 10.35
C LEU A 281 -11.17 1.67 11.23
N GLN A 282 -11.29 0.36 10.95
CA GLN A 282 -10.77 -0.71 11.78
C GLN A 282 -9.49 -1.37 11.28
N HIS A 283 -8.63 -1.73 12.22
CA HIS A 283 -7.33 -2.39 11.97
C HIS A 283 -7.45 -3.92 11.99
N GLY A 284 -6.35 -4.61 11.69
CA GLY A 284 -6.30 -6.07 11.65
C GLY A 284 -5.97 -6.72 13.00
N PHE A 285 -5.92 -8.06 13.01
CA PHE A 285 -5.52 -8.82 14.19
C PHE A 285 -4.08 -8.47 14.61
N GLY A 286 -3.88 -8.29 15.92
CA GLY A 286 -2.57 -7.97 16.49
C GLY A 286 -2.08 -6.53 16.25
N GLU A 287 -2.94 -5.68 15.68
CA GLU A 287 -2.71 -4.24 15.58
C GLU A 287 -3.51 -3.50 16.68
N ASN A 288 -3.56 -2.16 16.62
CA ASN A 288 -4.34 -1.34 17.55
C ASN A 288 -4.83 -0.05 16.89
N GLU A 289 -5.45 0.85 17.67
CA GLU A 289 -6.09 2.09 17.22
C GLU A 289 -5.16 3.07 16.47
N ARG A 290 -3.84 2.82 16.51
CA ARG A 290 -2.81 3.69 15.93
C ARG A 290 -2.35 3.23 14.55
N GLY A 291 -2.71 2.00 14.15
CA GLY A 291 -2.26 1.35 12.91
C GLY A 291 -2.44 2.24 11.68
N TRP A 292 -3.66 2.74 11.50
CA TRP A 292 -4.03 3.55 10.33
C TRP A 292 -3.32 4.90 10.25
N ILE A 293 -2.86 5.47 11.36
CA ILE A 293 -2.06 6.70 11.35
C ILE A 293 -0.62 6.42 10.99
N TRP A 294 0.05 5.50 11.70
CA TRP A 294 1.50 5.36 11.56
C TRP A 294 1.89 4.46 10.38
N GLN A 295 1.31 3.28 10.30
CA GLN A 295 1.52 2.35 9.21
C GLN A 295 0.60 2.70 8.03
N GLY A 296 -0.63 3.13 8.27
CA GLY A 296 -1.58 3.45 7.21
C GLY A 296 -1.42 4.83 6.56
N LYS A 297 -0.80 5.80 7.26
CA LYS A 297 -0.70 7.21 6.83
C LYS A 297 -2.04 7.81 6.37
N VAL A 298 -3.17 7.37 6.95
CA VAL A 298 -4.52 7.78 6.49
C VAL A 298 -4.73 9.28 6.59
N ASN A 299 -4.06 9.95 7.53
CA ASN A 299 -4.11 11.40 7.68
C ASN A 299 -3.46 12.13 6.51
N HIS A 300 -2.32 11.66 5.98
CA HIS A 300 -1.72 12.25 4.78
C HIS A 300 -2.63 12.02 3.57
N ILE A 301 -3.12 10.78 3.42
CA ILE A 301 -4.04 10.42 2.34
C ILE A 301 -5.26 11.35 2.36
N MET A 302 -5.89 11.52 3.53
CA MET A 302 -7.08 12.35 3.68
C MET A 302 -6.80 13.83 3.44
N ASP A 303 -5.73 14.38 4.01
CA ASP A 303 -5.34 15.79 3.81
C ASP A 303 -5.10 16.09 2.32
N ASN A 304 -4.37 15.21 1.63
CA ASN A 304 -4.09 15.33 0.20
C ASN A 304 -5.38 15.28 -0.63
N LEU A 305 -6.25 14.30 -0.38
CA LEU A 305 -7.54 14.18 -1.06
C LEU A 305 -8.45 15.38 -0.81
N LEU A 306 -8.40 15.99 0.38
CA LEU A 306 -9.13 17.22 0.69
C LEU A 306 -8.58 18.42 -0.06
N ALA A 307 -7.25 18.59 -0.10
CA ALA A 307 -6.61 19.66 -0.84
C ALA A 307 -6.89 19.58 -2.35
N GLU A 308 -7.01 18.36 -2.87
CA GLU A 308 -7.37 18.08 -4.26
C GLU A 308 -8.88 18.18 -4.55
N GLY A 309 -9.72 18.38 -3.52
CA GLY A 309 -11.18 18.39 -3.66
C GLY A 309 -11.78 17.04 -4.05
N LYS A 310 -11.08 15.93 -3.79
CA LYS A 310 -11.50 14.56 -4.13
C LYS A 310 -12.22 13.84 -3.01
N ALA A 311 -12.14 14.29 -1.76
CA ALA A 311 -12.86 13.72 -0.64
C ALA A 311 -13.81 14.74 0.01
N VAL A 312 -14.90 14.25 0.60
CA VAL A 312 -15.75 15.04 1.48
C VAL A 312 -15.05 15.18 2.84
N PRO A 313 -14.93 16.39 3.42
CA PRO A 313 -14.44 16.54 4.80
C PRO A 313 -15.23 15.67 5.77
N MET A 314 -14.55 14.79 6.51
CA MET A 314 -15.16 13.81 7.41
C MET A 314 -14.28 13.57 8.64
N LEU A 315 -14.89 13.12 9.73
CA LEU A 315 -14.14 12.51 10.84
C LEU A 315 -13.78 11.08 10.49
N ILE A 316 -12.58 10.63 10.87
CA ILE A 316 -12.19 9.22 10.81
C ILE A 316 -11.88 8.75 12.24
N VAL A 317 -12.62 7.77 12.73
CA VAL A 317 -12.49 7.23 14.09
C VAL A 317 -11.89 5.83 14.01
N MET A 318 -10.75 5.65 14.67
CA MET A 318 -10.00 4.40 14.72
C MET A 318 -9.96 3.94 16.18
N ALA A 319 -10.69 2.88 16.52
CA ALA A 319 -10.71 2.30 17.86
C ALA A 319 -9.95 0.97 17.89
N ASN A 320 -9.66 0.45 19.07
CA ASN A 320 -9.00 -0.85 19.21
C ASN A 320 -10.01 -1.99 19.04
N GLY A 321 -9.96 -2.69 17.90
CA GLY A 321 -10.83 -3.83 17.61
C GLY A 321 -10.45 -5.14 18.33
N MET A 322 -9.30 -5.19 19.02
CA MET A 322 -8.84 -6.34 19.79
C MET A 322 -9.47 -6.36 21.19
N VAL A 323 -10.80 -6.55 21.26
CA VAL A 323 -11.52 -6.62 22.54
C VAL A 323 -11.12 -7.90 23.29
N MET A 324 -10.43 -7.73 24.41
CA MET A 324 -9.93 -8.83 25.25
C MET A 324 -10.75 -8.98 26.53
N GLU A 325 -11.18 -10.21 26.82
CA GLU A 325 -11.78 -10.62 28.10
C GLU A 325 -10.92 -11.69 28.77
N GLU A 326 -10.97 -11.76 30.11
CA GLU A 326 -10.43 -12.89 30.85
C GLU A 326 -11.45 -14.03 30.86
N ASP A 327 -11.02 -15.24 30.55
CA ASP A 327 -11.85 -16.42 30.70
C ASP A 327 -11.91 -16.91 32.16
N GLY A 328 -12.61 -18.03 32.39
CA GLY A 328 -12.79 -18.60 33.73
C GLY A 328 -11.49 -19.05 34.41
N ASP A 329 -10.40 -19.20 33.64
CA ASP A 329 -9.07 -19.59 34.12
C ASP A 329 -8.12 -18.38 34.22
N GLY A 330 -8.59 -17.18 33.87
CA GLY A 330 -7.84 -15.92 33.94
C GLY A 330 -6.98 -15.65 32.69
N GLU A 331 -7.15 -16.42 31.61
CA GLU A 331 -6.43 -16.20 30.36
C GLU A 331 -7.13 -15.14 29.51
N ALA A 332 -6.35 -14.25 28.90
CA ALA A 332 -6.89 -13.22 28.02
C ALA A 332 -7.25 -13.81 26.66
N VAL A 333 -8.55 -13.83 26.34
CA VAL A 333 -9.08 -14.37 25.09
C VAL A 333 -9.66 -13.25 24.24
N LEU A 334 -9.35 -13.26 22.94
CA LEU A 334 -9.95 -12.34 21.98
C LEU A 334 -11.44 -12.64 21.83
N ARG A 335 -12.26 -11.59 21.94
CA ARG A 335 -13.70 -11.61 21.72
C ARG A 335 -14.04 -10.65 20.57
N HIS A 336 -13.59 -10.98 19.36
CA HIS A 336 -13.73 -10.11 18.19
C HIS A 336 -15.18 -9.72 17.89
N SER A 337 -16.14 -10.57 18.25
CA SER A 337 -17.58 -10.34 18.09
C SER A 337 -18.21 -9.32 19.06
N LEU A 338 -17.48 -8.87 20.08
CA LEU A 338 -17.94 -7.82 21.01
C LEU A 338 -17.67 -6.40 20.46
N PHE A 339 -16.73 -6.24 19.54
CA PHE A 339 -16.42 -4.93 18.98
C PHE A 339 -17.65 -4.24 18.32
N PRO A 340 -18.51 -4.93 17.54
CA PRO A 340 -19.76 -4.34 17.04
C PRO A 340 -20.63 -3.71 18.15
N GLU A 341 -20.72 -4.36 19.31
CA GLU A 341 -21.49 -3.85 20.44
C GLU A 341 -20.81 -2.64 21.08
N GLU A 342 -19.50 -2.69 21.31
CA GLU A 342 -18.74 -1.55 21.85
C GLU A 342 -18.85 -0.33 20.94
N LEU A 343 -18.73 -0.53 19.62
CA LEU A 343 -18.85 0.52 18.63
C LEU A 343 -20.21 1.22 18.72
N VAL A 344 -21.30 0.45 18.77
CA VAL A 344 -22.66 1.00 18.75
C VAL A 344 -23.09 1.57 20.11
N GLN A 345 -22.72 0.92 21.22
CA GLN A 345 -23.18 1.29 22.55
C GLN A 345 -22.31 2.38 23.19
N ASP A 346 -21.01 2.39 22.92
CA ASP A 346 -20.06 3.24 23.62
C ASP A 346 -19.39 4.27 22.69
N ILE A 347 -18.79 3.83 21.59
CA ILE A 347 -17.97 4.69 20.72
C ILE A 347 -18.83 5.70 19.96
N ILE A 348 -19.86 5.25 19.23
CA ILE A 348 -20.74 6.16 18.45
C ILE A 348 -21.33 7.25 19.36
N PRO A 349 -21.97 6.93 20.51
CA PRO A 349 -22.51 7.96 21.40
C PRO A 349 -21.45 8.91 21.96
N PHE A 350 -20.23 8.41 22.26
CA PHE A 350 -19.13 9.25 22.69
C PHE A 350 -18.73 10.27 21.62
N ILE A 351 -18.54 9.82 20.37
CA ILE A 351 -18.18 10.67 19.24
C ILE A 351 -19.28 11.70 18.96
N GLU A 352 -20.54 11.28 18.92
CA GLU A 352 -21.70 12.15 18.66
C GLU A 352 -21.98 13.19 19.74
N LYS A 353 -21.44 12.98 20.95
CA LYS A 353 -21.51 13.93 22.06
C LYS A 353 -20.35 14.93 22.03
N LYS A 354 -19.17 14.48 21.60
CA LYS A 354 -17.93 15.26 21.66
C LYS A 354 -17.67 16.07 20.40
N TYR A 355 -18.06 15.56 19.24
CA TYR A 355 -17.76 16.13 17.93
C TYR A 355 -19.03 16.61 17.20
N ARG A 356 -18.86 17.58 16.30
CA ARG A 356 -19.90 18.07 15.39
C ARG A 356 -20.05 17.09 14.25
N VAL A 357 -20.91 16.08 14.44
CA VAL A 357 -21.09 15.02 13.45
C VAL A 357 -22.55 14.84 13.09
N LYS A 358 -22.79 14.47 11.84
CA LYS A 358 -24.09 14.02 11.35
C LYS A 358 -24.35 12.62 11.87
N LYS A 359 -25.59 12.37 12.34
CA LYS A 359 -25.93 11.19 13.14
C LYS A 359 -26.77 10.16 12.40
N ASP A 360 -27.22 10.47 11.21
CA ASP A 360 -28.01 9.56 10.39
C ASP A 360 -27.12 8.54 9.64
N ARG A 361 -27.78 7.54 9.07
CA ARG A 361 -27.15 6.44 8.33
C ARG A 361 -26.34 6.93 7.13
N ASP A 362 -26.86 7.91 6.41
CA ASP A 362 -26.31 8.35 5.12
C ASP A 362 -24.98 9.07 5.30
N HIS A 363 -24.67 9.49 6.54
CA HIS A 363 -23.43 10.15 6.92
C HIS A 363 -22.53 9.31 7.83
N ARG A 364 -22.77 8.00 7.90
CA ARG A 364 -21.95 7.06 8.69
C ARG A 364 -21.47 5.89 7.84
N ALA A 365 -20.16 5.76 7.77
CA ALA A 365 -19.45 4.69 7.07
C ALA A 365 -18.68 3.81 8.06
N MET A 366 -18.45 2.56 7.69
CA MET A 366 -17.50 1.70 8.36
C MET A 366 -16.62 0.97 7.35
N ALA A 367 -15.33 0.87 7.64
CA ALA A 367 -14.39 0.09 6.84
C ALA A 367 -13.35 -0.57 7.75
N GLY A 368 -12.69 -1.62 7.26
CA GLY A 368 -11.60 -2.23 8.01
C GLY A 368 -10.79 -3.22 7.20
N LEU A 369 -9.62 -3.56 7.73
CA LEU A 369 -8.68 -4.50 7.11
C LEU A 369 -8.66 -5.85 7.82
N SER A 370 -8.54 -6.96 7.09
CA SER A 370 -8.39 -8.32 7.66
C SER A 370 -9.47 -8.63 8.71
N MET A 371 -9.12 -8.93 9.97
CA MET A 371 -10.08 -9.05 11.09
C MET A 371 -11.04 -7.85 11.20
N GLY A 372 -10.55 -6.62 11.00
CA GLY A 372 -11.37 -5.41 11.02
C GLY A 372 -12.38 -5.34 9.88
N SER A 373 -12.12 -6.00 8.74
CA SER A 373 -13.10 -6.14 7.67
C SER A 373 -14.25 -7.07 8.07
N MET A 374 -13.93 -8.19 8.72
CA MET A 374 -14.93 -9.12 9.24
C MET A 374 -15.78 -8.46 10.33
N GLN A 375 -15.16 -7.69 11.24
CA GLN A 375 -15.88 -6.87 12.21
C GLN A 375 -16.75 -5.81 11.53
N THR A 376 -16.29 -5.23 10.42
CA THR A 376 -17.07 -4.28 9.61
C THR A 376 -18.32 -4.95 9.03
N SER A 377 -18.16 -6.07 8.32
CA SER A 377 -19.26 -6.85 7.75
C SER A 377 -20.29 -7.23 8.82
N MET A 378 -19.82 -7.79 9.94
CA MET A 378 -20.67 -8.15 11.08
C MET A 378 -21.44 -6.95 11.64
N THR A 379 -20.77 -5.81 11.83
CA THR A 379 -21.39 -4.60 12.40
C THR A 379 -22.42 -4.00 11.45
N VAL A 380 -22.05 -3.80 10.18
CA VAL A 380 -22.91 -3.16 9.18
C VAL A 380 -24.15 -4.00 8.93
N CYS A 381 -24.06 -5.33 8.91
CA CYS A 381 -25.24 -6.18 8.81
C CYS A 381 -26.12 -6.13 10.06
N ARG A 382 -25.55 -6.34 11.24
CA ARG A 382 -26.32 -6.40 12.50
C ARG A 382 -26.96 -5.07 12.86
N TYR A 383 -26.37 -3.96 12.44
CA TYR A 383 -26.82 -2.60 12.71
C TYR A 383 -27.02 -1.80 11.42
N SER A 384 -27.63 -2.43 10.40
CA SER A 384 -27.81 -1.86 9.05
C SER A 384 -28.55 -0.52 9.03
N GLN A 385 -29.36 -0.23 10.05
CA GLN A 385 -30.00 1.08 10.21
C GLN A 385 -29.02 2.22 10.52
N LEU A 386 -27.77 1.93 10.92
CA LEU A 386 -26.79 2.93 11.34
C LEU A 386 -25.75 3.27 10.25
N PHE A 387 -25.51 2.39 9.29
CA PHE A 387 -24.40 2.51 8.32
C PHE A 387 -24.89 2.44 6.88
N GLY A 388 -24.54 3.43 6.07
CA GLY A 388 -24.87 3.46 4.64
C GLY A 388 -23.71 3.08 3.71
N TRP A 389 -22.50 2.93 4.26
CA TRP A 389 -21.28 2.75 3.47
C TRP A 389 -20.36 1.74 4.14
N GLU A 390 -19.86 0.79 3.36
CA GLU A 390 -19.10 -0.36 3.84
C GLU A 390 -17.85 -0.61 3.00
N GLY A 391 -16.69 -0.81 3.64
CA GLY A 391 -15.41 -1.09 2.97
C GLY A 391 -14.64 -2.25 3.60
N LEU A 392 -14.40 -3.32 2.84
CA LEU A 392 -13.68 -4.51 3.30
C LEU A 392 -12.32 -4.61 2.59
N PHE A 393 -11.21 -4.45 3.33
CA PHE A 393 -9.85 -4.43 2.78
C PHE A 393 -9.07 -5.72 3.14
N SER A 394 -8.49 -6.41 2.14
CA SER A 394 -7.97 -7.79 2.27
C SER A 394 -8.91 -8.66 3.11
N GLY A 395 -10.19 -8.55 2.79
CA GLY A 395 -11.21 -8.68 3.79
C GLY A 395 -12.30 -9.68 3.46
N PHE A 396 -13.05 -10.00 4.51
CA PHE A 396 -13.96 -11.12 4.57
C PHE A 396 -15.35 -10.63 4.92
N MET A 397 -16.33 -11.07 4.16
CA MET A 397 -17.73 -10.95 4.53
C MET A 397 -18.04 -11.95 5.63
N HIS A 398 -17.56 -13.19 5.48
CA HIS A 398 -17.74 -14.26 6.46
C HIS A 398 -16.76 -14.16 7.63
N ASN A 399 -17.27 -14.52 8.82
CA ASN A 399 -16.48 -14.83 9.98
C ASN A 399 -15.93 -16.25 9.85
N PHE A 400 -14.62 -16.39 9.96
CA PHE A 400 -13.93 -17.69 9.98
C PHE A 400 -13.11 -17.89 11.26
N ILE A 401 -13.16 -16.95 12.21
CA ILE A 401 -12.40 -17.04 13.46
C ILE A 401 -13.20 -17.89 14.47
N GLY A 402 -12.61 -19.00 14.92
CA GLY A 402 -13.19 -19.93 15.90
C GLY A 402 -13.62 -21.27 15.28
N GLU A 403 -14.09 -22.19 16.12
CA GLU A 403 -14.47 -23.56 15.69
C GLU A 403 -15.85 -23.63 15.02
N ASP A 404 -16.76 -22.70 15.33
CA ASP A 404 -18.10 -22.59 14.73
C ASP A 404 -18.52 -21.11 14.62
N PRO A 405 -18.00 -20.39 13.61
CA PRO A 405 -18.23 -18.96 13.51
C PRO A 405 -19.67 -18.65 13.07
N ASP A 406 -20.38 -17.85 13.88
CA ASP A 406 -21.69 -17.32 13.51
C ASP A 406 -21.57 -16.41 12.29
N ASN A 407 -22.27 -16.78 11.21
CA ASN A 407 -22.39 -16.05 9.95
C ASN A 407 -23.84 -15.67 9.63
N SER A 408 -24.77 -15.84 10.57
CA SER A 408 -26.20 -15.56 10.36
C SER A 408 -26.50 -14.11 10.01
N TYR A 409 -25.59 -13.17 10.34
CA TYR A 409 -25.72 -11.77 9.99
C TYR A 409 -25.69 -11.52 8.46
N LEU A 410 -25.09 -12.41 7.68
CA LEU A 410 -25.04 -12.26 6.21
C LEU A 410 -26.40 -12.47 5.54
N GLU A 411 -27.39 -13.06 6.23
CA GLU A 411 -28.76 -13.11 5.70
C GLU A 411 -29.32 -11.70 5.44
N ILE A 412 -28.90 -10.70 6.23
CA ILE A 412 -29.27 -9.29 6.02
C ILE A 412 -28.76 -8.79 4.67
N MET A 413 -27.57 -9.20 4.22
CA MET A 413 -27.02 -8.76 2.94
C MET A 413 -27.83 -9.27 1.73
N LYS A 414 -28.59 -10.36 1.91
CA LYS A 414 -29.48 -10.92 0.87
C LYS A 414 -30.80 -10.16 0.76
N GLU A 415 -31.14 -9.33 1.75
CA GLU A 415 -32.38 -8.56 1.73
C GLU A 415 -32.30 -7.43 0.72
N LYS A 416 -33.30 -7.35 -0.18
CA LYS A 416 -33.37 -6.27 -1.18
C LYS A 416 -33.37 -4.88 -0.55
N GLU A 417 -34.04 -4.72 0.58
CA GLU A 417 -34.08 -3.44 1.29
C GLU A 417 -32.69 -3.01 1.77
N PHE A 418 -31.86 -3.96 2.23
CA PHE A 418 -30.47 -3.68 2.59
C PHE A 418 -29.68 -3.26 1.36
N GLN A 419 -29.74 -4.05 0.29
CA GLN A 419 -29.01 -3.81 -0.97
C GLN A 419 -29.38 -2.45 -1.59
N GLU A 420 -30.67 -2.11 -1.64
CA GLU A 420 -31.16 -0.85 -2.23
C GLU A 420 -30.83 0.39 -1.39
N LYS A 421 -30.66 0.23 -0.07
CA LYS A 421 -30.35 1.33 0.85
C LYS A 421 -28.85 1.48 1.15
N GLN A 422 -28.02 0.54 0.70
CA GLN A 422 -26.58 0.65 0.86
C GLN A 422 -26.03 1.56 -0.24
N HIS A 423 -25.42 2.68 0.15
CA HIS A 423 -24.85 3.64 -0.80
C HIS A 423 -23.57 3.11 -1.45
N LEU A 424 -22.77 2.37 -0.68
CA LEU A 424 -21.55 1.73 -1.17
C LEU A 424 -21.25 0.45 -0.40
N PHE A 425 -20.96 -0.61 -1.14
CA PHE A 425 -20.30 -1.80 -0.62
C PHE A 425 -19.01 -2.03 -1.42
N PHE A 426 -17.86 -1.72 -0.82
CA PHE A 426 -16.54 -1.81 -1.43
C PHE A 426 -15.79 -3.01 -0.88
N ARG A 427 -15.24 -3.85 -1.76
CA ARG A 427 -14.42 -5.01 -1.41
C ARG A 427 -13.12 -4.98 -2.19
N ALA A 428 -12.00 -5.18 -1.52
CA ALA A 428 -10.71 -5.25 -2.19
C ALA A 428 -9.71 -6.18 -1.55
N MET A 429 -8.80 -6.75 -2.35
CA MET A 429 -7.72 -7.61 -1.88
C MET A 429 -6.48 -7.54 -2.79
N GLY A 430 -5.31 -7.87 -2.24
CA GLY A 430 -4.09 -8.07 -3.00
C GLY A 430 -4.07 -9.42 -3.73
N ARG A 431 -3.60 -9.48 -4.97
CA ARG A 431 -3.56 -10.72 -5.76
C ARG A 431 -2.55 -11.77 -5.26
N GLN A 432 -1.72 -11.42 -4.29
CA GLN A 432 -0.78 -12.32 -3.62
C GLN A 432 -1.17 -12.54 -2.15
N ASP A 433 -2.37 -12.11 -1.75
CA ASP A 433 -2.88 -12.31 -0.39
C ASP A 433 -3.10 -13.80 -0.15
N GLU A 434 -2.68 -14.30 1.01
CA GLU A 434 -2.76 -15.71 1.36
C GLU A 434 -4.20 -16.19 1.58
N PHE A 435 -5.13 -15.25 1.80
CA PHE A 435 -6.55 -15.52 1.99
C PHE A 435 -7.39 -15.33 0.73
N TRP A 436 -6.76 -15.38 -0.46
CA TRP A 436 -7.43 -15.17 -1.74
C TRP A 436 -8.66 -16.07 -1.95
N ASP A 437 -8.59 -17.32 -1.52
CA ASP A 437 -9.69 -18.28 -1.70
C ASP A 437 -10.97 -17.81 -0.98
N PHE A 438 -10.86 -17.33 0.26
CA PHE A 438 -12.00 -16.75 1.01
C PHE A 438 -12.60 -15.53 0.29
N PHE A 439 -11.76 -14.69 -0.32
CA PHE A 439 -12.23 -13.53 -1.08
C PHE A 439 -13.05 -13.94 -2.30
N THR A 440 -12.63 -15.00 -2.98
CA THR A 440 -13.37 -15.56 -4.13
C THR A 440 -14.62 -16.33 -3.75
N GLU A 441 -14.65 -16.98 -2.57
CA GLU A 441 -15.86 -17.60 -2.03
C GLU A 441 -16.92 -16.53 -1.71
N ASP A 442 -16.50 -15.43 -1.11
CA ASP A 442 -17.37 -14.25 -0.89
C ASP A 442 -17.84 -13.60 -2.19
N ASP A 443 -17.02 -13.63 -3.26
CA ASP A 443 -17.44 -13.18 -4.60
C ASP A 443 -18.59 -14.04 -5.13
N ALA A 444 -18.45 -15.37 -5.03
CA ALA A 444 -19.53 -16.29 -5.42
C ALA A 444 -20.80 -16.05 -4.58
N PHE A 445 -20.67 -15.82 -3.28
CA PHE A 445 -21.80 -15.48 -2.42
C PHE A 445 -22.50 -14.18 -2.88
N CYS A 446 -21.74 -13.14 -3.23
CA CYS A 446 -22.31 -11.90 -3.77
C CYS A 446 -23.05 -12.14 -5.08
N GLU A 447 -22.45 -12.87 -6.02
CA GLU A 447 -23.04 -13.17 -7.32
C GLU A 447 -24.33 -14.00 -7.20
N GLU A 448 -24.32 -15.05 -6.39
CA GLU A 448 -25.48 -15.93 -6.18
C GLU A 448 -26.68 -15.20 -5.56
N ASN A 449 -26.42 -14.20 -4.71
CA ASN A 449 -27.45 -13.45 -3.99
C ASN A 449 -27.74 -12.05 -4.59
N GLY A 450 -27.11 -11.71 -5.73
CA GLY A 450 -27.31 -10.44 -6.42
C GLY A 450 -26.87 -9.21 -5.62
N ILE A 451 -25.87 -9.34 -4.75
CA ILE A 451 -25.39 -8.27 -3.87
C ILE A 451 -24.49 -7.32 -4.68
N PRO A 452 -24.87 -6.05 -4.90
CA PRO A 452 -24.04 -5.12 -5.65
C PRO A 452 -22.80 -4.74 -4.82
N CYS A 453 -21.61 -4.89 -5.40
CA CYS A 453 -20.37 -4.46 -4.76
C CYS A 453 -19.37 -3.86 -5.77
N VAL A 454 -18.59 -2.88 -5.30
CA VAL A 454 -17.41 -2.38 -5.99
C VAL A 454 -16.24 -3.26 -5.61
N ARG A 455 -15.80 -4.12 -6.53
CA ARG A 455 -14.68 -5.03 -6.33
C ARG A 455 -13.38 -4.44 -6.90
N ARG A 456 -12.30 -4.44 -6.12
CA ARG A 456 -10.96 -4.00 -6.53
C ARG A 456 -9.89 -5.04 -6.23
N GLU A 457 -8.88 -5.10 -7.07
CA GLU A 457 -7.71 -5.95 -6.87
C GLU A 457 -6.44 -5.11 -6.97
N TYR A 458 -5.48 -5.38 -6.08
CA TYR A 458 -4.20 -4.71 -6.07
C TYR A 458 -3.05 -5.71 -6.26
N ARG A 459 -1.87 -5.22 -6.62
CA ARG A 459 -0.64 -6.01 -6.48
C ARG A 459 -0.19 -5.92 -5.01
N GLY A 460 0.20 -7.05 -4.43
CA GLY A 460 0.62 -7.14 -3.03
C GLY A 460 -0.04 -8.32 -2.31
N GLY A 461 0.47 -8.59 -1.11
CA GLY A 461 -0.06 -9.63 -0.23
C GLY A 461 -0.96 -9.07 0.87
N HIS A 462 -0.99 -9.77 2.01
CA HIS A 462 -1.78 -9.39 3.18
C HIS A 462 -1.05 -8.35 4.03
N ASP A 463 -0.87 -7.13 3.50
CA ASP A 463 -0.02 -6.12 4.14
C ASP A 463 -0.45 -4.67 3.89
N TRP A 464 0.16 -3.74 4.63
CA TRP A 464 -0.13 -2.31 4.57
C TRP A 464 0.04 -1.69 3.18
N ASN A 465 0.85 -2.26 2.27
CA ASN A 465 0.97 -1.74 0.90
C ASN A 465 -0.35 -1.84 0.14
N VAL A 466 -1.14 -2.88 0.40
CA VAL A 466 -2.47 -3.07 -0.18
C VAL A 466 -3.49 -2.20 0.55
N TRP A 467 -3.52 -2.22 1.88
CA TRP A 467 -4.55 -1.49 2.65
C TRP A 467 -4.49 0.03 2.47
N ARG A 468 -3.29 0.58 2.26
CA ARG A 468 -3.07 1.98 1.86
C ARG A 468 -3.73 2.32 0.52
N GLN A 469 -3.65 1.43 -0.46
CA GLN A 469 -4.33 1.60 -1.76
C GLN A 469 -5.84 1.49 -1.61
N CYS A 470 -6.31 0.52 -0.81
CA CYS A 470 -7.74 0.35 -0.55
C CYS A 470 -8.36 1.61 0.05
N ILE A 471 -7.78 2.19 1.11
CA ILE A 471 -8.33 3.39 1.75
C ILE A 471 -8.25 4.61 0.83
N TYR A 472 -7.18 4.73 0.03
CA TYR A 472 -7.02 5.80 -0.95
C TYR A 472 -8.11 5.78 -2.03
N ASP A 473 -8.47 4.60 -2.53
CA ASP A 473 -9.56 4.45 -3.52
C ASP A 473 -10.95 4.56 -2.89
N PHE A 474 -11.10 4.19 -1.61
CA PHE A 474 -12.37 4.18 -0.89
C PHE A 474 -12.81 5.59 -0.45
N LEU A 475 -11.93 6.37 0.16
CA LEU A 475 -12.25 7.69 0.72
C LEU A 475 -12.95 8.65 -0.27
N PRO A 476 -12.53 8.75 -1.54
CA PRO A 476 -13.19 9.61 -2.51
C PRO A 476 -14.63 9.21 -2.80
N GLN A 477 -15.03 7.95 -2.59
CA GLN A 477 -16.38 7.47 -2.93
C GLN A 477 -17.41 7.79 -1.83
N LEU A 478 -16.95 8.08 -0.61
CA LEU A 478 -17.83 8.26 0.54
C LEU A 478 -18.60 9.58 0.53
N PHE A 479 -19.85 9.52 0.98
CA PHE A 479 -20.70 10.68 1.32
C PHE A 479 -20.93 11.66 0.16
N ARG A 480 -20.76 11.21 -1.08
CA ARG A 480 -21.11 12.00 -2.26
C ARG A 480 -22.60 11.88 -2.52
N GLU A 481 -23.25 13.02 -2.73
CA GLU A 481 -24.59 13.08 -3.30
C GLU A 481 -24.45 12.69 -4.78
N ASP A 482 -24.81 11.44 -5.11
CA ASP A 482 -24.84 10.84 -6.46
C ASP A 482 -23.48 10.68 -7.16
N ALA A 483 -22.73 9.63 -6.80
CA ALA A 483 -21.94 8.92 -7.81
C ALA A 483 -22.94 8.12 -8.65
N GLU A 484 -23.26 8.63 -9.85
CA GLU A 484 -24.17 8.08 -10.87
C GLU A 484 -24.68 6.64 -10.59
N LYS A 485 -25.96 6.54 -10.24
CA LYS A 485 -26.72 5.27 -10.21
C LYS A 485 -26.72 4.56 -11.56
#